data_AF-A0A2D3R9G4-F1
#
_entry.id   AF-A0A2D3R9G4-F1
#
_cell.length_a   1.000
_cell.length_b   1.000
_cell.length_c   1.000
_cell.angle_alpha   90.00
_cell.angle_beta   90.00
_cell.angle_gamma   90.00
#
_symmetry.space_group_name_H-M   'P 1'
#
loop_
_entity.id
_entity.type
_entity.pdbx_description
1 polymer ?
#
loop_
_entity_poly.entity_id
_entity_poly.type
_entity_poly.pdbx_seq_one_letter_code
_entity_poly.pdbx_strand_id
1 'polypeptide(L)'
;MRNFRNRNIAILVSGTMITSPLTAQTVGMNSAVRNNVELQQTATGAAQKARIRQPVKMRNVVTTAAASTLQITLLDRSSLTVGPNARLTVNRFVYDPKTKSSSVGTTLVKGTLRFLSGKSARGGRNSINTPAASIGIRGTMVELAVGEDAVTIGKLQPGLVMGGKVDPQTASLIVLRGPGPKAQLGEKSGIIDVTAAGKTVTITQPGMAVFVPFLGAAPSAPFQLSNGAYGGFDNMLRTTPSASAPASQQSSSQQSPSQNANSGNTATSTSTAGSGSGAGAAGAAAGTGAGIGSGAVAGILGALAAGGLVAATSTGSDDPVEVEEEDPPVSP
;
A
#
# COMPACT_ATOMS: atom_id res chain seq x y z
N MET A 1 9.36 -82.16 35.86
CA MET A 1 10.41 -81.12 35.78
C MET A 1 11.21 -81.30 34.49
N ARG A 2 11.06 -80.40 33.51
CA ARG A 2 12.02 -80.11 32.43
C ARG A 2 11.60 -78.80 31.75
N ASN A 3 12.56 -77.88 31.66
CA ASN A 3 12.39 -76.44 31.58
C ASN A 3 12.11 -75.93 30.15
N PHE A 4 11.16 -75.00 30.00
CA PHE A 4 11.01 -74.17 28.79
C PHE A 4 12.03 -73.02 28.83
N ARG A 5 12.91 -72.95 27.82
CA ARG A 5 13.85 -71.84 27.59
C ARG A 5 13.15 -70.77 26.76
N ASN A 6 12.88 -69.60 27.34
CA ASN A 6 12.42 -68.42 26.60
C ASN A 6 13.59 -67.78 25.84
N ARG A 7 13.43 -67.60 24.52
CA ARG A 7 14.35 -66.82 23.66
C ARG A 7 13.71 -65.46 23.39
N ASN A 8 14.30 -64.39 23.94
CA ASN A 8 13.91 -63.02 23.63
C ASN A 8 14.45 -62.62 22.26
N ILE A 9 13.56 -62.32 21.31
CA ILE A 9 13.91 -61.70 20.03
C ILE A 9 13.77 -60.20 20.21
N ALA A 10 14.90 -59.48 20.20
CA ALA A 10 14.92 -58.03 20.19
C ALA A 10 14.70 -57.54 18.75
N ILE A 11 13.55 -56.92 18.48
CA ILE A 11 13.24 -56.25 17.21
C ILE A 11 13.77 -54.81 17.30
N LEU A 12 14.80 -54.51 16.51
CA LEU A 12 15.40 -53.20 16.38
C LEU A 12 14.58 -52.38 15.37
N VAL A 13 13.62 -51.59 15.86
CA VAL A 13 12.80 -50.69 15.02
C VAL A 13 13.64 -49.45 14.66
N SER A 14 14.21 -49.46 13.45
CA SER A 14 14.89 -48.29 12.88
C SER A 14 13.83 -47.28 12.43
N GLY A 15 13.58 -46.25 13.23
CA GLY A 15 12.58 -45.20 12.98
C GLY A 15 13.06 -44.17 11.95
N THR A 16 12.70 -44.36 10.69
CA THR A 16 12.91 -43.35 9.63
C THR A 16 11.90 -42.22 9.80
N MET A 17 12.33 -41.06 10.29
CA MET A 17 11.50 -39.86 10.36
C MET A 17 11.20 -39.35 8.94
N ILE A 18 9.95 -39.48 8.50
CA ILE A 18 9.47 -38.88 7.26
C ILE A 18 9.26 -37.38 7.51
N THR A 19 10.21 -36.55 7.06
CA THR A 19 10.02 -35.09 7.00
C THR A 19 9.12 -34.78 5.81
N SER A 20 7.85 -34.46 6.07
CA SER A 20 6.95 -33.91 5.06
C SER A 20 7.32 -32.44 4.81
N PRO A 21 7.53 -32.00 3.56
CA PRO A 21 7.77 -30.59 3.29
C PRO A 21 6.50 -29.81 3.62
N LEU A 22 6.61 -28.88 4.57
CA LEU A 22 5.50 -27.97 4.91
C LEU A 22 5.29 -27.00 3.74
N THR A 23 4.46 -27.36 2.78
CA THR A 23 4.04 -26.45 1.70
C THR A 23 3.25 -25.30 2.30
N ALA A 24 3.77 -24.08 2.14
CA ALA A 24 3.08 -22.88 2.59
C ALA A 24 1.68 -22.77 1.97
N GLN A 25 0.69 -22.54 2.83
CA GLN A 25 -0.73 -22.42 2.48
C GLN A 25 -0.96 -21.33 1.43
N THR A 26 -1.73 -21.63 0.38
CA THR A 26 -2.21 -20.62 -0.58
C THR A 26 -3.26 -19.74 0.10
N VAL A 27 -3.09 -18.42 0.00
CA VAL A 27 -3.95 -17.41 0.65
C VAL A 27 -4.78 -16.62 -0.35
N GLY A 28 -4.39 -16.62 -1.64
CA GLY A 28 -5.09 -15.89 -2.68
C GLY A 28 -4.43 -16.03 -4.05
N MET A 29 -4.78 -15.12 -4.96
CA MET A 29 -4.27 -15.04 -6.33
C MET A 29 -4.07 -13.60 -6.77
N ASN A 30 -3.04 -13.38 -7.59
CA ASN A 30 -2.80 -12.10 -8.27
C ASN A 30 -3.89 -11.86 -9.33
N SER A 31 -4.71 -10.84 -9.13
CA SER A 31 -5.80 -10.47 -10.03
C SER A 31 -5.38 -9.45 -11.07
N ALA A 32 -4.47 -8.54 -10.73
CA ALA A 32 -3.89 -7.58 -11.66
C ALA A 32 -2.43 -7.31 -11.29
N VAL A 33 -1.55 -7.24 -12.29
CA VAL A 33 -0.13 -6.90 -12.12
C VAL A 33 0.20 -5.79 -13.10
N ARG A 34 0.76 -4.69 -12.62
CA ARG A 34 1.20 -3.55 -13.43
C ARG A 34 2.69 -3.29 -13.20
N ASN A 35 3.42 -3.15 -14.32
CA ASN A 35 4.86 -2.87 -14.35
C ASN A 35 5.66 -3.93 -13.57
N ASN A 36 6.63 -3.52 -12.75
CA ASN A 36 7.55 -4.44 -12.08
C ASN A 36 7.08 -4.74 -10.67
N VAL A 37 6.61 -5.98 -10.49
CA VAL A 37 6.21 -6.52 -9.19
C VAL A 37 6.93 -7.85 -9.01
N GLU A 38 7.48 -8.05 -7.83
CA GLU A 38 8.18 -9.27 -7.44
C GLU A 38 7.47 -9.93 -6.27
N LEU A 39 7.35 -11.25 -6.33
CA LEU A 39 6.94 -12.09 -5.22
C LEU A 39 8.12 -12.95 -4.79
N GLN A 40 8.37 -12.98 -3.50
CA GLN A 40 9.40 -13.82 -2.89
C GLN A 40 8.78 -14.65 -1.78
N GLN A 41 9.10 -15.95 -1.72
CA GLN A 41 8.71 -16.78 -0.59
C GLN A 41 9.78 -16.71 0.51
N THR A 42 9.42 -16.22 1.69
CA THR A 42 10.36 -15.96 2.80
C THR A 42 11.18 -17.20 3.21
N ALA A 43 10.64 -18.41 3.03
CA ALA A 43 11.28 -19.63 3.50
C ALA A 43 12.41 -20.15 2.58
N THR A 44 12.34 -19.92 1.26
CA THR A 44 13.17 -20.68 0.29
C THR A 44 13.27 -20.05 -1.11
N GLY A 45 12.64 -18.91 -1.38
CA GLY A 45 12.46 -18.42 -2.74
C GLY A 45 13.39 -17.26 -3.11
N ALA A 46 14.00 -17.33 -4.29
CA ALA A 46 14.45 -16.14 -5.02
C ALA A 46 13.25 -15.25 -5.36
N ALA A 47 13.46 -13.94 -5.46
CA ALA A 47 12.43 -13.03 -5.93
C ALA A 47 12.08 -13.35 -7.40
N GLN A 48 10.80 -13.53 -7.68
CA GLN A 48 10.29 -13.84 -9.02
C GLN A 48 9.29 -12.77 -9.46
N LYS A 49 9.33 -12.42 -10.75
CA LYS A 49 8.32 -11.51 -11.31
C LYS A 49 6.91 -12.07 -11.12
N ALA A 50 6.05 -11.25 -10.54
CA ALA A 50 4.64 -11.53 -10.34
C ALA A 50 3.94 -11.71 -11.68
N ARG A 51 3.07 -12.72 -11.77
CA ARG A 51 2.20 -12.93 -12.93
C ARG A 51 0.74 -12.86 -12.52
N ILE A 52 -0.12 -12.43 -13.44
CA ILE A 52 -1.57 -12.51 -13.28
C ILE A 52 -1.96 -13.99 -13.13
N ARG A 53 -2.96 -14.29 -12.28
CA ARG A 53 -3.41 -15.64 -11.90
C ARG A 53 -2.37 -16.49 -11.15
N GLN A 54 -1.22 -15.92 -10.79
CA GLN A 54 -0.26 -16.61 -9.92
C GLN A 54 -0.84 -16.73 -8.50
N PRO A 55 -0.74 -17.91 -7.85
CA PRO A 55 -1.17 -18.07 -6.47
C PRO A 55 -0.22 -17.33 -5.52
N VAL A 56 -0.81 -16.65 -4.54
CA VAL A 56 -0.09 -16.03 -3.42
C VAL A 56 -0.13 -17.01 -2.26
N LYS A 57 1.02 -17.28 -1.65
CA LYS A 57 1.17 -18.16 -0.50
C LYS A 57 1.42 -17.34 0.77
N MET A 58 1.11 -17.94 1.91
CA MET A 58 1.41 -17.36 3.21
C MET A 58 2.91 -17.11 3.34
N ARG A 59 3.27 -15.98 3.97
CA ARG A 59 4.64 -15.46 4.11
C ARG A 59 5.32 -15.05 2.79
N ASN A 60 4.55 -14.90 1.71
CA ASN A 60 5.05 -14.22 0.52
C ASN A 60 5.29 -12.74 0.83
N VAL A 61 6.47 -12.27 0.43
CA VAL A 61 6.84 -10.87 0.39
C VAL A 61 6.57 -10.37 -1.02
N VAL A 62 5.70 -9.39 -1.14
CA VAL A 62 5.41 -8.65 -2.36
C VAL A 62 6.23 -7.39 -2.34
N THR A 63 6.99 -7.14 -3.40
CA THR A 63 7.73 -5.90 -3.62
C THR A 63 7.27 -5.28 -4.92
N THR A 64 6.84 -4.01 -4.89
CA THR A 64 6.46 -3.24 -6.08
C THR A 64 7.50 -2.16 -6.34
N ALA A 65 7.89 -1.98 -7.60
CA ALA A 65 8.78 -0.90 -8.00
C ALA A 65 8.01 0.44 -8.14
N ALA A 66 8.72 1.48 -8.59
CA ALA A 66 8.09 2.74 -8.98
C ALA A 66 7.03 2.51 -10.06
N ALA A 67 5.95 3.30 -10.01
CA ALA A 67 4.79 3.21 -10.92
C ALA A 67 4.19 1.79 -11.05
N SER A 68 4.44 0.88 -10.12
CA SER A 68 3.98 -0.50 -10.17
C SER A 68 2.84 -0.73 -9.19
N THR A 69 1.94 -1.64 -9.53
CA THR A 69 0.75 -1.90 -8.72
C THR A 69 0.41 -3.38 -8.81
N LEU A 70 0.02 -3.96 -7.68
CA LEU A 70 -0.45 -5.34 -7.61
C LEU A 70 -1.83 -5.37 -6.98
N GLN A 71 -2.75 -6.13 -7.55
CA GLN A 71 -4.00 -6.49 -6.87
C GLN A 71 -4.01 -7.99 -6.59
N ILE A 72 -4.29 -8.35 -5.35
CA ILE A 72 -4.43 -9.72 -4.88
C ILE A 72 -5.86 -9.91 -4.42
N THR A 73 -6.54 -10.94 -4.95
CA THR A 73 -7.81 -11.42 -4.40
C THR A 73 -7.53 -12.61 -3.49
N LEU A 74 -7.94 -12.50 -2.23
CA LEU A 74 -7.80 -13.57 -1.23
C LEU A 74 -8.95 -14.58 -1.34
N LEU A 75 -8.80 -15.74 -0.72
CA LEU A 75 -9.80 -16.82 -0.79
C LEU A 75 -11.14 -16.45 -0.14
N ASP A 76 -11.16 -15.50 0.80
CA ASP A 76 -12.35 -14.94 1.43
C ASP A 76 -13.05 -13.85 0.59
N ARG A 77 -12.57 -13.63 -0.64
CA ARG A 77 -12.97 -12.57 -1.57
C ARG A 77 -12.65 -11.14 -1.10
N SER A 78 -11.77 -10.98 -0.11
CA SER A 78 -11.17 -9.68 0.15
C SER A 78 -10.14 -9.34 -0.93
N SER A 79 -9.90 -8.04 -1.14
CA SER A 79 -8.95 -7.54 -2.13
C SER A 79 -7.89 -6.68 -1.46
N LEU A 80 -6.62 -6.96 -1.77
CA LEU A 80 -5.46 -6.16 -1.39
C LEU A 80 -4.90 -5.49 -2.65
N THR A 81 -4.89 -4.17 -2.70
CA THR A 81 -4.21 -3.41 -3.76
C THR A 81 -2.97 -2.76 -3.19
N VAL A 82 -1.82 -3.19 -3.68
CA VAL A 82 -0.49 -2.71 -3.29
C VAL A 82 -0.04 -1.69 -4.31
N GLY A 83 0.22 -0.46 -3.87
CA GLY A 83 0.67 0.63 -4.73
C GLY A 83 2.18 0.60 -5.01
N PRO A 84 2.75 1.71 -5.51
CA PRO A 84 4.16 1.79 -5.90
C PRO A 84 5.10 1.73 -4.70
N ASN A 85 6.36 1.38 -4.96
CA ASN A 85 7.46 1.39 -4.00
C ASN A 85 7.18 0.63 -2.69
N ALA A 86 6.29 -0.35 -2.72
CA ALA A 86 5.76 -0.98 -1.53
C ALA A 86 6.45 -2.30 -1.22
N ARG A 87 6.43 -2.65 0.06
CA ARG A 87 6.82 -3.99 0.53
C ARG A 87 5.77 -4.51 1.50
N LEU A 88 5.04 -5.53 1.07
CA LEU A 88 3.92 -6.12 1.80
C LEU A 88 4.21 -7.60 2.08
N THR A 89 3.88 -8.07 3.28
CA THR A 89 3.95 -9.50 3.63
C THR A 89 2.62 -9.98 4.18
N VAL A 90 2.10 -11.10 3.64
CA VAL A 90 0.90 -11.74 4.19
C VAL A 90 1.32 -12.72 5.27
N ASN A 91 1.20 -12.34 6.53
CA ASN A 91 1.71 -13.12 7.67
C ASN A 91 0.74 -14.22 8.11
N ARG A 92 -0.55 -13.91 8.10
CA ARG A 92 -1.60 -14.79 8.61
C ARG A 92 -2.80 -14.73 7.68
N PHE A 93 -3.32 -15.90 7.36
CA PHE A 93 -4.59 -16.04 6.67
C PHE A 93 -5.29 -17.28 7.19
N VAL A 94 -6.41 -17.08 7.88
CA VAL A 94 -7.28 -18.18 8.33
C VAL A 94 -8.61 -17.97 7.66
N TYR A 95 -9.08 -19.00 6.95
CA TYR A 95 -10.37 -18.97 6.27
C TYR A 95 -11.04 -20.33 6.44
N ASP A 96 -12.28 -20.30 6.92
CA ASP A 96 -13.15 -21.46 6.94
C ASP A 96 -14.34 -21.21 6.00
N PRO A 97 -14.42 -21.94 4.86
CA PRO A 97 -15.52 -21.77 3.92
C PRO A 97 -16.87 -22.24 4.48
N LYS A 98 -16.89 -23.13 5.49
CA LYS A 98 -18.13 -23.64 6.10
C LYS A 98 -18.79 -22.59 6.98
N THR A 99 -18.01 -21.98 7.88
CA THR A 99 -18.49 -20.92 8.78
C THR A 99 -18.45 -19.52 8.13
N LYS A 100 -17.88 -19.41 6.92
CA LYS A 100 -17.65 -18.15 6.20
C LYS A 100 -16.88 -17.13 7.06
N SER A 101 -16.05 -17.58 7.99
CA SER A 101 -15.21 -16.75 8.84
C SER A 101 -13.81 -16.63 8.23
N SER A 102 -13.24 -15.43 8.28
CA SER A 102 -11.90 -15.15 7.77
C SER A 102 -11.15 -14.16 8.67
N SER A 103 -9.85 -14.36 8.81
CA SER A 103 -8.94 -13.43 9.51
C SER A 103 -7.67 -13.27 8.69
N VAL A 104 -7.38 -12.03 8.32
CA VAL A 104 -6.23 -11.65 7.49
C VAL A 104 -5.29 -10.78 8.31
N GLY A 105 -4.02 -11.18 8.42
CA GLY A 105 -2.96 -10.40 9.06
C GLY A 105 -1.85 -10.10 8.07
N THR A 106 -1.62 -8.82 7.81
CA THR A 106 -0.65 -8.37 6.80
C THR A 106 0.31 -7.34 7.40
N THR A 107 1.57 -7.31 6.99
CA THR A 107 2.52 -6.26 7.33
C THR A 107 2.86 -5.44 6.09
N LEU A 108 2.69 -4.12 6.17
CA LEU A 108 3.13 -3.16 5.18
C LEU A 108 4.33 -2.40 5.73
N VAL A 109 5.51 -2.64 5.16
CA VAL A 109 6.76 -2.01 5.63
C VAL A 109 6.88 -0.58 5.09
N LYS A 110 6.51 -0.38 3.83
CA LYS A 110 6.54 0.91 3.13
C LYS A 110 5.60 0.87 1.93
N GLY A 111 5.28 2.05 1.40
CA GLY A 111 4.43 2.22 0.22
C GLY A 111 2.96 2.43 0.57
N THR A 112 2.07 2.23 -0.40
CA THR A 112 0.62 2.34 -0.20
C THR A 112 -0.11 1.01 -0.32
N LEU A 113 -1.21 0.90 0.41
CA LEU A 113 -2.08 -0.28 0.45
C LEU A 113 -3.55 0.12 0.53
N ARG A 114 -4.38 -0.51 -0.27
CA ARG A 114 -5.83 -0.55 -0.09
C ARG A 114 -6.24 -1.94 0.33
N PHE A 115 -6.97 -2.05 1.42
CA PHE A 115 -7.62 -3.29 1.84
C PHE A 115 -9.13 -3.13 1.72
N LEU A 116 -9.75 -4.03 0.98
CA LEU A 116 -11.19 -4.15 0.88
C LEU A 116 -11.62 -5.47 1.51
N SER A 117 -12.28 -5.39 2.66
CA SER A 117 -12.81 -6.55 3.38
C SER A 117 -13.84 -7.31 2.55
N GLY A 118 -13.73 -8.63 2.52
CA GLY A 118 -14.76 -9.52 1.96
C GLY A 118 -16.00 -9.60 2.86
N LYS A 119 -17.12 -10.11 2.32
CA LYS A 119 -18.35 -10.34 3.11
C LYS A 119 -18.14 -11.34 4.26
N SER A 120 -17.21 -12.27 4.09
CA SER A 120 -16.80 -13.29 5.07
C SER A 120 -15.86 -12.77 6.18
N ALA A 121 -15.39 -11.53 6.09
CA ALA A 121 -14.48 -10.94 7.08
C ALA A 121 -15.22 -10.26 8.25
N ARG A 122 -16.56 -10.24 8.24
CA ARG A 122 -17.37 -9.57 9.27
C ARG A 122 -17.36 -10.26 10.64
N GLY A 123 -16.92 -11.52 10.72
CA GLY A 123 -16.83 -12.28 11.97
C GLY A 123 -15.40 -12.50 12.49
N GLY A 124 -14.37 -12.14 11.71
CA GLY A 124 -12.98 -12.38 12.09
C GLY A 124 -12.17 -11.11 12.31
N ARG A 125 -10.93 -11.30 12.78
CA ARG A 125 -10.02 -10.21 13.14
C ARG A 125 -9.07 -9.96 11.97
N ASN A 126 -9.28 -8.87 11.25
CA ASN A 126 -8.32 -8.42 10.24
C ASN A 126 -7.38 -7.40 10.86
N SER A 127 -6.10 -7.50 10.50
CA SER A 127 -5.10 -6.55 10.96
C SER A 127 -4.08 -6.21 9.87
N ILE A 128 -3.66 -4.96 9.90
CA ILE A 128 -2.55 -4.46 9.10
C ILE A 128 -1.54 -3.85 10.05
N ASN A 129 -0.30 -4.31 9.99
CA ASN A 129 0.80 -3.81 10.79
C ASN A 129 1.71 -2.96 9.92
N THR A 130 2.08 -1.78 10.41
CA THR A 130 3.13 -0.92 9.86
C THR A 130 4.26 -0.82 10.87
N PRO A 131 5.42 -0.27 10.50
CA PRO A 131 6.48 -0.02 11.48
C PRO A 131 5.98 0.82 12.66
N ALA A 132 5.22 1.89 12.41
CA ALA A 132 4.78 2.81 13.47
C ALA A 132 3.46 2.44 14.15
N ALA A 133 2.60 1.62 13.55
CA ALA A 133 1.25 1.36 14.07
C ALA A 133 0.72 -0.05 13.78
N SER A 134 -0.22 -0.49 14.61
CA SER A 134 -1.04 -1.68 14.38
C SER A 134 -2.49 -1.27 14.15
N ILE A 135 -3.07 -1.72 13.05
CA ILE A 135 -4.42 -1.36 12.62
C ILE A 135 -5.31 -2.60 12.71
N GLY A 136 -6.29 -2.59 13.60
CA GLY A 136 -7.38 -3.56 13.64
C GLY A 136 -8.52 -3.11 12.72
N ILE A 137 -9.04 -4.02 11.90
CA ILE A 137 -10.06 -3.69 10.89
C ILE A 137 -11.29 -4.58 11.10
N ARG A 138 -12.43 -3.94 11.34
CA ARG A 138 -13.73 -4.58 11.51
C ARG A 138 -14.67 -4.12 10.39
N GLY A 139 -14.62 -4.87 9.29
CA GLY A 139 -15.29 -4.54 8.04
C GLY A 139 -14.73 -3.29 7.36
N THR A 140 -15.21 -3.04 6.14
CA THR A 140 -14.99 -1.85 5.31
C THR A 140 -13.68 -1.78 4.51
N MET A 141 -13.55 -0.72 3.70
CA MET A 141 -12.38 -0.37 2.91
C MET A 141 -11.48 0.57 3.70
N VAL A 142 -10.20 0.23 3.76
CA VAL A 142 -9.16 0.99 4.45
C VAL A 142 -8.02 1.26 3.48
N GLU A 143 -7.48 2.46 3.54
CA GLU A 143 -6.28 2.83 2.80
C GLU A 143 -5.18 3.25 3.77
N LEU A 144 -3.96 2.86 3.45
CA LEU A 144 -2.79 3.12 4.25
C LEU A 144 -1.66 3.57 3.34
N ALA A 145 -0.91 4.56 3.80
CA ALA A 145 0.37 4.96 3.23
C ALA A 145 1.43 4.87 4.32
N VAL A 146 2.61 4.35 4.00
CA VAL A 146 3.72 4.18 4.93
C VAL A 146 5.01 4.70 4.30
N GLY A 147 5.78 5.42 5.10
CA GLY A 147 7.04 6.04 4.71
C GLY A 147 6.83 7.32 3.89
N GLU A 148 7.64 7.52 2.86
CA GLU A 148 7.64 8.72 2.02
C GLU A 148 6.27 9.04 1.41
N ASP A 149 5.51 8.00 1.04
CA ASP A 149 4.15 8.16 0.50
C ASP A 149 3.20 8.76 1.54
N ALA A 150 3.33 8.37 2.82
CA ALA A 150 2.53 8.92 3.91
C ALA A 150 2.81 10.40 4.11
N VAL A 151 4.09 10.78 4.04
CA VAL A 151 4.52 12.18 4.15
C VAL A 151 4.03 12.99 2.95
N THR A 152 4.14 12.43 1.74
CA THR A 152 3.70 13.09 0.50
C THR A 152 2.21 13.36 0.51
N ILE A 153 1.39 12.36 0.86
CA ILE A 153 -0.06 12.52 0.96
C ILE A 153 -0.41 13.44 2.15
N GLY A 154 0.29 13.31 3.27
CA GLY A 154 0.10 14.15 4.46
C GLY A 154 0.35 15.63 4.18
N LYS A 155 1.30 15.99 3.31
CA LYS A 155 1.53 17.38 2.86
C LYS A 155 0.34 17.98 2.09
N LEU A 156 -0.49 17.14 1.47
CA LEU A 156 -1.72 17.57 0.78
C LEU A 156 -2.90 17.78 1.75
N GLN A 157 -2.72 17.48 3.04
CA GLN A 157 -3.73 17.68 4.08
C GLN A 157 -3.57 19.06 4.72
N PRO A 158 -4.54 19.99 4.52
CA PRO A 158 -4.53 21.26 5.23
C PRO A 158 -4.67 21.04 6.74
N GLY A 159 -3.93 21.82 7.53
CA GLY A 159 -3.99 21.76 9.00
C GLY A 159 -3.31 20.56 9.64
N LEU A 160 -2.75 19.62 8.85
CA LEU A 160 -1.89 18.58 9.40
C LEU A 160 -0.49 19.19 9.65
N VAL A 161 -0.30 19.73 10.84
CA VAL A 161 0.97 20.31 11.26
C VAL A 161 1.97 19.16 11.46
N MET A 162 2.82 18.94 10.46
CA MET A 162 3.98 18.04 10.52
C MET A 162 5.12 18.69 11.34
N GLY A 163 4.79 19.19 12.54
CA GLY A 163 5.53 20.14 13.36
C GLY A 163 6.81 19.63 14.02
N GLY A 164 7.64 18.89 13.28
CA GLY A 164 8.94 18.40 13.73
C GLY A 164 8.94 16.89 14.04
N LYS A 165 10.03 16.25 13.58
CA LYS A 165 10.30 14.79 13.58
C LYS A 165 9.17 13.97 12.93
N VAL A 166 9.03 14.06 11.61
CA VAL A 166 8.37 13.02 10.83
C VAL A 166 9.46 12.13 10.25
N ASP A 167 9.38 10.83 10.49
CA ASP A 167 10.32 9.87 9.92
C ASP A 167 9.78 9.35 8.58
N PRO A 168 10.38 9.71 7.43
CA PRO A 168 9.91 9.27 6.12
C PRO A 168 10.08 7.76 5.88
N GLN A 169 10.68 7.00 6.80
CA GLN A 169 10.76 5.54 6.70
C GLN A 169 9.62 4.84 7.45
N THR A 170 9.07 5.46 8.50
CA THR A 170 8.10 4.80 9.40
C THR A 170 6.75 5.52 9.51
N ALA A 171 6.65 6.78 9.06
CA ALA A 171 5.42 7.56 9.07
C ALA A 171 4.27 6.77 8.45
N SER A 172 3.10 6.79 9.09
CA SER A 172 1.92 6.05 8.64
C SER A 172 0.71 6.97 8.59
N LEU A 173 0.02 7.01 7.45
CA LEU A 173 -1.26 7.68 7.27
C LEU A 173 -2.32 6.61 7.01
N ILE A 174 -3.36 6.56 7.83
CA ILE A 174 -4.40 5.54 7.80
C ILE A 174 -5.75 6.21 7.61
N VAL A 175 -6.54 5.73 6.65
CA VAL A 175 -7.83 6.33 6.28
C VAL A 175 -8.91 5.27 6.24
N LEU A 176 -10.04 5.57 6.87
CA LEU A 176 -11.26 4.78 6.74
C LEU A 176 -12.04 5.25 5.49
N ARG A 177 -12.06 4.50 4.39
CA ARG A 177 -12.75 4.94 3.16
C ARG A 177 -14.23 4.63 3.11
N GLY A 178 -14.70 3.55 3.75
CA GLY A 178 -16.11 3.17 3.73
C GLY A 178 -16.38 1.77 3.14
N PRO A 179 -17.63 1.28 3.16
CA PRO A 179 -18.85 2.02 2.84
C PRO A 179 -19.27 3.14 3.79
N GLY A 180 -19.65 4.26 3.17
CA GLY A 180 -20.39 5.37 3.78
C GLY A 180 -21.79 4.95 4.23
N PRO A 181 -22.45 5.73 5.10
CA PRO A 181 -23.85 5.51 5.49
C PRO A 181 -24.86 5.52 4.32
N LYS A 182 -24.42 5.92 3.11
CA LYS A 182 -25.19 5.89 1.85
C LYS A 182 -24.88 4.68 0.96
N ALA A 183 -24.06 3.74 1.42
CA ALA A 183 -23.83 2.51 0.66
C ALA A 183 -25.15 1.74 0.52
N GLN A 184 -25.43 1.30 -0.70
CA GLN A 184 -26.64 0.54 -1.00
C GLN A 184 -26.70 -0.69 -0.09
N LEU A 185 -27.85 -0.90 0.56
CA LEU A 185 -28.21 -2.09 1.36
C LEU A 185 -27.64 -2.16 2.79
N GLY A 186 -27.88 -1.14 3.62
CA GLY A 186 -27.78 -1.28 5.09
C GLY A 186 -26.43 -1.77 5.61
N GLU A 187 -25.35 -1.56 4.85
CA GLU A 187 -24.01 -1.96 5.26
C GLU A 187 -23.55 -1.07 6.41
N LYS A 188 -23.31 -1.71 7.57
CA LYS A 188 -22.73 -1.04 8.74
C LYS A 188 -21.39 -0.42 8.34
N SER A 189 -21.21 0.86 8.67
CA SER A 189 -19.91 1.51 8.48
C SER A 189 -18.86 0.73 9.28
N GLY A 190 -17.72 0.43 8.65
CA GLY A 190 -16.68 -0.31 9.34
C GLY A 190 -16.01 0.52 10.41
N ILE A 191 -15.25 -0.18 11.22
CA ILE A 191 -14.50 0.40 12.33
C ILE A 191 -13.04 0.04 12.12
N ILE A 192 -12.16 1.01 12.31
CA ILE A 192 -10.73 0.76 12.42
C ILE A 192 -10.22 1.24 13.77
N ASP A 193 -9.36 0.43 14.38
CA ASP A 193 -8.67 0.75 15.60
C ASP A 193 -7.19 0.92 15.26
N VAL A 194 -6.68 2.14 15.35
CA VAL A 194 -5.27 2.45 15.09
C VAL A 194 -4.56 2.54 16.43
N THR A 195 -3.66 1.60 16.69
CA THR A 195 -2.86 1.55 17.92
C THR A 195 -1.42 1.91 17.61
N ALA A 196 -0.89 2.94 18.27
CA ALA A 196 0.51 3.33 18.21
C ALA A 196 0.96 3.88 19.58
N ALA A 197 2.21 3.57 19.97
CA ALA A 197 2.77 3.99 21.27
C ALA A 197 1.87 3.69 22.49
N GLY A 198 1.17 2.55 22.47
CA GLY A 198 0.23 2.15 23.54
C GLY A 198 -1.10 2.91 23.57
N LYS A 199 -1.34 3.86 22.66
CA LYS A 199 -2.59 4.59 22.53
C LYS A 199 -3.40 4.06 21.35
N THR A 200 -4.70 3.89 21.55
CA THR A 200 -5.63 3.42 20.52
C THR A 200 -6.59 4.53 20.14
N VAL A 201 -6.69 4.81 18.84
CA VAL A 201 -7.67 5.73 18.26
C VAL A 201 -8.61 4.93 17.38
N THR A 202 -9.89 4.97 17.72
CA THR A 202 -10.95 4.28 16.96
C THR A 202 -11.60 5.25 15.98
N ILE A 203 -11.68 4.85 14.72
CA ILE A 203 -12.37 5.59 13.65
C ILE A 203 -13.59 4.79 13.22
N THR A 204 -14.75 5.42 13.27
CA THR A 204 -16.05 4.83 12.89
C THR A 204 -16.71 5.56 11.72
N GLN A 205 -16.17 6.71 11.33
CA GLN A 205 -16.72 7.58 10.29
C GLN A 205 -15.86 7.52 9.02
N PRO A 206 -16.47 7.19 7.87
CA PRO A 206 -15.79 7.22 6.59
C PRO A 206 -15.28 8.60 6.25
N GLY A 207 -14.09 8.62 5.69
CA GLY A 207 -13.33 9.79 5.33
C GLY A 207 -12.51 10.42 6.45
N MET A 208 -12.55 9.82 7.64
CA MET A 208 -11.65 10.16 8.72
C MET A 208 -10.33 9.40 8.60
N ALA A 209 -9.26 10.07 9.00
CA ALA A 209 -7.90 9.60 8.93
C ALA A 209 -7.17 9.85 10.26
N VAL A 210 -6.12 9.06 10.48
CA VAL A 210 -5.18 9.19 11.58
C VAL A 210 -3.78 9.16 11.01
N PHE A 211 -2.92 10.03 11.54
CA PHE A 211 -1.52 10.12 11.16
C PHE A 211 -0.63 9.74 12.35
N VAL A 212 0.38 8.93 12.07
CA VAL A 212 1.42 8.53 13.03
C VAL A 212 2.77 8.94 12.44
N PRO A 213 3.45 9.95 12.99
CA PRO A 213 4.59 10.59 12.32
C PRO A 213 5.89 9.75 12.32
N PHE A 214 6.08 8.86 13.29
CA PHE A 214 7.26 8.00 13.42
C PHE A 214 6.99 6.81 14.36
N LEU A 215 7.88 5.82 14.37
CA LEU A 215 7.84 4.71 15.32
C LEU A 215 7.88 5.18 16.77
N GLY A 216 6.84 4.84 17.55
CA GLY A 216 6.73 5.23 18.96
C GLY A 216 6.03 6.58 19.18
N ALA A 217 5.60 7.26 18.11
CA ALA A 217 4.73 8.41 18.23
C ALA A 217 3.29 7.99 18.58
N ALA A 218 2.61 8.82 19.36
CA ALA A 218 1.17 8.68 19.55
C ALA A 218 0.42 8.96 18.23
N PRO A 219 -0.71 8.27 17.98
CA PRO A 219 -1.58 8.59 16.86
C PRO A 219 -2.19 9.98 17.03
N SER A 220 -2.34 10.71 15.92
CA SER A 220 -3.09 11.96 15.91
C SER A 220 -4.56 11.74 16.28
N ALA A 221 -5.24 12.81 16.69
CA ALA A 221 -6.70 12.80 16.72
C ALA A 221 -7.25 12.47 15.31
N PRO A 222 -8.41 11.81 15.20
CA PRO A 222 -9.08 11.63 13.91
C PRO A 222 -9.35 12.97 13.24
N PHE A 223 -8.97 13.11 11.99
CA PHE A 223 -9.26 14.30 11.17
C PHE A 223 -9.89 13.90 9.83
N GLN A 224 -10.63 14.82 9.22
CA GLN A 224 -11.23 14.56 7.91
C GLN A 224 -10.19 14.73 6.81
N LEU A 225 -10.06 13.73 5.95
CA LEU A 225 -9.10 13.78 4.85
C LEU A 225 -9.54 14.80 3.78
N SER A 226 -8.60 15.57 3.24
CA SER A 226 -8.82 16.56 2.19
C SER A 226 -8.98 15.90 0.82
N ASN A 227 -9.65 16.59 -0.12
CA ASN A 227 -9.77 16.13 -1.51
C ASN A 227 -8.41 15.90 -2.19
N GLY A 228 -7.41 16.73 -1.87
CA GLY A 228 -6.04 16.56 -2.39
C GLY A 228 -5.40 15.27 -1.88
N ALA A 229 -5.52 14.98 -0.58
CA ALA A 229 -4.99 13.77 0.00
C ALA A 229 -5.72 12.51 -0.49
N TYR A 230 -7.05 12.55 -0.72
CA TYR A 230 -7.77 11.48 -1.42
C TYR A 230 -7.22 11.23 -2.83
N GLY A 231 -7.01 12.29 -3.61
CA GLY A 231 -6.44 12.19 -4.95
C GLY A 231 -5.05 11.55 -4.96
N GLY A 232 -4.24 11.80 -3.92
CA GLY A 232 -2.95 11.15 -3.71
C GLY A 232 -3.07 9.63 -3.58
N PHE A 233 -3.96 9.15 -2.71
CA PHE A 233 -4.25 7.72 -2.58
C PHE A 233 -4.78 7.12 -3.89
N ASP A 234 -5.75 7.78 -4.52
CA ASP A 234 -6.36 7.26 -5.74
C ASP A 234 -5.35 7.16 -6.88
N ASN A 235 -4.40 8.09 -7.01
CA ASN A 235 -3.35 8.01 -8.01
C ASN A 235 -2.36 6.86 -7.76
N MET A 236 -1.99 6.62 -6.50
CA MET A 236 -1.04 5.57 -6.12
C MET A 236 -1.65 4.17 -6.14
N LEU A 237 -2.96 4.06 -5.89
CA LEU A 237 -3.68 2.79 -5.79
C LEU A 237 -4.48 2.45 -7.07
N ARG A 238 -4.15 3.11 -8.19
CA ARG A 238 -4.75 2.86 -9.50
C ARG A 238 -4.16 1.62 -10.15
N THR A 239 -5.03 0.66 -10.46
CA THR A 239 -4.68 -0.55 -11.21
C THR A 239 -4.86 -0.39 -12.72
N THR A 240 -5.54 0.67 -13.18
CA THR A 240 -5.74 1.00 -14.59
C THR A 240 -4.74 2.06 -15.09
N PRO A 241 -4.35 2.05 -16.38
CA PRO A 241 -3.49 3.09 -16.97
C PRO A 241 -4.15 4.49 -16.91
N SER A 242 -3.35 5.55 -16.74
CA SER A 242 -3.81 6.92 -16.91
C SER A 242 -3.86 7.25 -18.41
N ALA A 243 -5.03 7.57 -18.93
CA ALA A 243 -5.14 8.23 -20.23
C ALA A 243 -4.77 9.71 -20.06
N SER A 244 -3.47 10.00 -19.93
CA SER A 244 -2.98 11.38 -19.88
C SER A 244 -1.51 11.44 -20.34
N ALA A 245 -1.32 11.17 -21.63
CA ALA A 245 -0.35 11.90 -22.43
C ALA A 245 -1.13 13.06 -23.10
N PRO A 246 -0.53 14.25 -23.29
CA PRO A 246 -1.29 15.46 -23.63
C PRO A 246 -1.89 15.35 -25.03
N ALA A 247 -3.22 15.29 -25.11
CA ALA A 247 -3.92 15.73 -26.30
C ALA A 247 -3.79 17.26 -26.33
N SER A 248 -3.10 17.77 -27.35
CA SER A 248 -3.12 19.18 -27.73
C SER A 248 -4.55 19.70 -27.70
N GLN A 249 -4.76 20.77 -26.94
CA GLN A 249 -6.03 21.49 -26.85
C GLN A 249 -6.46 21.93 -28.26
N GLN A 250 -7.53 21.34 -28.77
CA GLN A 250 -8.26 21.90 -29.90
C GLN A 250 -9.59 22.39 -29.35
N SER A 251 -9.63 23.70 -29.11
CA SER A 251 -10.79 24.45 -28.68
C SER A 251 -11.89 24.37 -29.73
N SER A 252 -13.08 23.91 -29.35
CA SER A 252 -14.32 24.24 -30.06
C SER A 252 -15.42 24.47 -29.04
N SER A 253 -15.76 25.75 -28.88
CA SER A 253 -16.93 26.26 -28.17
C SER A 253 -18.22 25.72 -28.80
N GLN A 254 -19.05 25.03 -28.02
CA GLN A 254 -20.47 24.83 -28.32
C GLN A 254 -21.30 25.25 -27.12
N GLN A 255 -21.88 26.45 -27.24
CA GLN A 255 -22.93 27.00 -26.38
C GLN A 255 -24.21 26.16 -26.48
N SER A 256 -24.86 25.97 -25.34
CA SER A 256 -26.19 25.34 -25.23
C SER A 256 -27.30 26.23 -25.83
N PRO A 257 -28.36 25.67 -26.44
CA PRO A 257 -29.52 26.45 -26.86
C PRO A 257 -30.49 26.71 -25.69
N SER A 258 -30.83 27.97 -25.48
CA SER A 258 -31.96 28.42 -24.65
C SER A 258 -33.28 28.23 -25.40
N GLN A 259 -34.24 27.58 -24.75
CA GLN A 259 -35.65 27.51 -25.17
C GLN A 259 -36.30 28.89 -25.03
N ASN A 260 -36.92 29.40 -26.09
CA ASN A 260 -37.96 30.41 -25.95
C ASN A 260 -39.05 30.21 -27.01
N ALA A 261 -40.28 30.44 -26.59
CA ALA A 261 -41.51 29.96 -27.18
C ALA A 261 -41.98 30.75 -28.42
N ASN A 262 -42.65 29.98 -29.27
CA ASN A 262 -43.57 30.29 -30.35
C ASN A 262 -44.39 31.60 -30.21
N SER A 263 -44.33 32.49 -31.21
CA SER A 263 -45.50 33.21 -31.74
C SER A 263 -45.17 33.93 -33.06
N GLY A 264 -46.07 33.83 -34.05
CA GLY A 264 -46.31 34.91 -35.02
C GLY A 264 -45.61 34.82 -36.38
N ASN A 265 -46.31 34.19 -37.35
CA ASN A 265 -46.12 34.31 -38.79
C ASN A 265 -46.24 35.77 -39.28
N THR A 266 -45.40 36.20 -40.25
CA THR A 266 -45.76 36.86 -41.53
C THR A 266 -44.50 37.27 -42.31
N ALA A 267 -44.52 36.99 -43.60
CA ALA A 267 -43.51 37.26 -44.62
C ALA A 267 -43.05 38.73 -44.71
N THR A 268 -41.87 38.98 -45.30
CA THR A 268 -41.72 39.57 -46.65
C THR A 268 -40.25 39.93 -46.91
N SER A 269 -39.77 39.55 -48.09
CA SER A 269 -38.46 39.84 -48.69
C SER A 269 -38.18 41.33 -48.88
N THR A 270 -36.93 41.77 -48.72
CA THR A 270 -36.34 42.80 -49.61
C THR A 270 -34.81 42.67 -49.67
N SER A 271 -34.31 42.83 -50.89
CA SER A 271 -32.94 42.76 -51.41
C SER A 271 -31.98 43.85 -50.92
N THR A 272 -30.68 43.68 -51.26
CA THR A 272 -29.68 44.69 -51.76
C THR A 272 -28.30 44.35 -51.17
N ALA A 273 -27.38 43.69 -51.90
CA ALA A 273 -26.40 44.20 -52.88
C ALA A 273 -25.10 44.81 -52.27
N GLY A 274 -23.96 44.50 -52.92
CA GLY A 274 -22.65 45.18 -52.78
C GLY A 274 -21.50 44.22 -52.41
N SER A 275 -20.71 43.66 -53.34
CA SER A 275 -19.50 44.23 -54.00
C SER A 275 -18.47 44.80 -53.01
N GLY A 276 -17.17 44.48 -53.01
CA GLY A 276 -16.28 43.75 -53.91
C GLY A 276 -14.81 44.01 -53.49
N SER A 277 -13.87 43.33 -54.16
CA SER A 277 -12.41 43.63 -54.32
C SER A 277 -11.54 43.85 -53.06
N GLY A 278 -10.30 43.37 -52.93
CA GLY A 278 -9.32 42.81 -53.85
C GLY A 278 -7.92 42.91 -53.22
N ALA A 279 -6.92 42.32 -53.88
CA ALA A 279 -5.46 42.38 -53.63
C ALA A 279 -4.97 41.66 -52.34
N GLY A 280 -3.94 40.80 -52.34
CA GLY A 280 -2.84 40.58 -53.28
C GLY A 280 -1.52 40.91 -52.58
N ALA A 281 -0.70 39.90 -52.27
CA ALA A 281 0.77 39.97 -52.27
C ALA A 281 1.39 38.63 -51.83
N ALA A 282 2.29 38.14 -52.67
CA ALA A 282 3.22 37.04 -52.42
C ALA A 282 4.44 37.51 -51.61
N GLY A 283 5.17 36.58 -51.01
CA GLY A 283 6.49 36.83 -50.43
C GLY A 283 7.15 35.55 -49.92
N ALA A 284 8.15 35.08 -50.64
CA ALA A 284 8.95 33.86 -50.41
C ALA A 284 10.22 34.13 -49.59
N ALA A 285 10.75 33.07 -48.95
CA ALA A 285 12.18 32.75 -48.66
C ALA A 285 12.20 31.62 -47.60
N ALA A 286 12.75 30.41 -47.75
CA ALA A 286 14.04 29.90 -48.25
C ALA A 286 15.26 30.21 -47.36
N GLY A 287 15.90 29.15 -46.84
CA GLY A 287 17.27 29.12 -46.30
C GLY A 287 17.42 28.21 -45.07
N THR A 288 17.90 26.96 -45.16
CA THR A 288 19.29 26.41 -45.26
C THR A 288 20.08 26.26 -43.95
N GLY A 289 20.61 25.04 -43.74
CA GLY A 289 21.85 24.72 -43.00
C GLY A 289 21.70 24.57 -41.49
N ALA A 290 22.42 23.72 -40.75
CA ALA A 290 23.53 22.80 -41.05
C ALA A 290 23.67 21.82 -39.88
N GLY A 291 24.17 20.62 -40.14
CA GLY A 291 24.54 19.65 -39.11
C GLY A 291 25.96 19.86 -38.59
N ILE A 292 26.22 19.43 -37.35
CA ILE A 292 27.54 19.04 -36.86
C ILE A 292 27.35 17.99 -35.76
N GLY A 293 27.94 16.81 -35.95
CA GLY A 293 28.20 15.86 -34.86
C GLY A 293 29.61 16.06 -34.33
N SER A 294 29.85 15.68 -33.07
CA SER A 294 31.11 15.09 -32.55
C SER A 294 31.04 14.98 -31.02
N GLY A 295 31.70 13.97 -30.46
CA GLY A 295 32.26 14.06 -29.10
C GLY A 295 31.83 12.99 -28.10
N ALA A 296 32.47 11.82 -28.18
CA ALA A 296 32.60 10.89 -27.06
C ALA A 296 33.46 11.51 -25.94
N VAL A 297 33.13 11.23 -24.67
CA VAL A 297 34.08 11.37 -23.55
C VAL A 297 34.00 10.13 -22.68
N ALA A 298 35.14 9.47 -22.56
CA ALA A 298 35.42 8.32 -21.72
C ALA A 298 35.87 8.75 -20.31
N GLY A 299 35.58 7.88 -19.34
CA GLY A 299 36.50 7.49 -18.26
C GLY A 299 36.84 8.51 -17.18
N ILE A 300 36.36 8.27 -15.95
CA ILE A 300 37.20 8.45 -14.75
C ILE A 300 37.03 7.23 -13.85
N LEU A 301 38.09 6.43 -13.82
CA LEU A 301 38.43 5.42 -12.83
C LEU A 301 39.00 6.16 -11.60
N GLY A 302 38.58 5.81 -10.39
CA GLY A 302 39.13 6.38 -9.15
C GLY A 302 38.86 5.49 -7.96
N ALA A 303 39.81 4.61 -7.66
CA ALA A 303 39.86 3.75 -6.48
C ALA A 303 40.57 4.48 -5.32
N LEU A 304 40.05 4.33 -4.08
CA LEU A 304 40.69 4.37 -2.75
C LEU A 304 39.54 4.51 -1.73
N ALA A 305 39.49 3.90 -0.56
CA ALA A 305 40.47 3.18 0.23
C ALA A 305 39.73 2.19 1.16
N ALA A 306 40.37 1.06 1.42
CA ALA A 306 40.04 0.16 2.51
C ALA A 306 40.49 0.78 3.86
N GLY A 307 39.69 0.60 4.90
CA GLY A 307 40.09 0.97 6.26
C GLY A 307 39.03 0.64 7.31
N GLY A 308 39.39 -0.22 8.25
CA GLY A 308 38.87 -0.15 9.62
C GLY A 308 37.76 -1.12 10.00
N LEU A 309 38.09 -2.41 10.09
CA LEU A 309 37.44 -3.36 10.98
C LEU A 309 37.75 -2.98 12.43
N VAL A 310 36.75 -2.60 13.22
CA VAL A 310 36.92 -2.46 14.68
C VAL A 310 36.04 -3.50 15.37
N ALA A 311 36.73 -4.53 15.87
CA ALA A 311 36.21 -5.50 16.81
C ALA A 311 36.13 -4.85 18.20
N ALA A 312 34.96 -4.87 18.83
CA ALA A 312 34.83 -4.55 20.25
C ALA A 312 35.07 -5.84 21.05
N THR A 313 36.23 -5.92 21.68
CA THR A 313 36.60 -6.95 22.65
C THR A 313 35.92 -6.68 23.98
N SER A 314 35.31 -7.74 24.54
CA SER A 314 34.85 -7.84 25.91
C SER A 314 36.02 -7.76 26.89
N THR A 315 35.89 -6.96 27.94
CA THR A 315 36.74 -7.05 29.14
C THR A 315 35.84 -6.80 30.34
N GLY A 316 35.60 -7.86 31.11
CA GLY A 316 35.07 -7.75 32.47
C GLY A 316 36.21 -7.52 33.45
N SER A 317 35.89 -6.91 34.59
CA SER A 317 36.49 -7.19 35.89
C SER A 317 35.87 -6.31 36.97
N ASP A 318 35.34 -7.00 37.98
CA ASP A 318 35.40 -6.68 39.41
C ASP A 318 34.40 -5.68 40.04
N ASP A 319 33.45 -6.28 40.75
CA ASP A 319 32.71 -5.75 41.91
C ASP A 319 33.67 -5.26 43.02
N PRO A 320 33.15 -4.44 43.96
CA PRO A 320 32.93 -5.04 45.27
C PRO A 320 31.57 -4.73 45.91
N VAL A 321 31.20 -5.71 46.72
CA VAL A 321 30.09 -5.83 47.66
C VAL A 321 30.06 -4.68 48.67
N GLU A 322 28.89 -4.08 48.89
CA GLU A 322 28.52 -3.63 50.23
C GLU A 322 27.03 -3.87 50.47
N VAL A 323 26.78 -4.44 51.64
CA VAL A 323 25.54 -5.03 52.13
C VAL A 323 24.99 -4.04 53.15
N GLU A 324 23.79 -3.53 52.96
CA GLU A 324 23.01 -3.02 54.10
C GLU A 324 21.54 -3.45 53.92
N GLU A 325 21.17 -4.40 54.78
CA GLU A 325 19.82 -4.76 55.15
C GLU A 325 19.08 -3.54 55.71
N GLU A 326 17.79 -3.39 55.40
CA GLU A 326 16.75 -3.31 56.44
C GLU A 326 15.36 -3.46 55.79
N ASP A 327 14.69 -4.55 56.14
CA ASP A 327 13.25 -4.77 55.96
C ASP A 327 12.47 -4.16 57.16
N PRO A 328 11.15 -3.95 57.05
CA PRO A 328 10.40 -2.89 57.75
C PRO A 328 9.75 -3.34 59.07
N PRO A 329 9.23 -2.40 59.90
CA PRO A 329 8.26 -2.76 60.91
C PRO A 329 6.81 -2.69 60.40
N VAL A 330 6.14 -3.79 60.68
CA VAL A 330 4.70 -4.08 60.64
C VAL A 330 3.91 -3.30 61.71
N SER A 331 2.63 -3.03 61.39
CA SER A 331 1.46 -2.95 62.30
C SER A 331 1.29 -1.70 63.18
N PRO A 332 0.09 -1.44 63.77
CA PRO A 332 -1.08 -2.31 64.01
C PRO A 332 -2.28 -2.17 63.05
#